data_AF-A0A255DFF8-F1
#
_entry.id   AF-A0A255DFF8-F1
#
_cell.length_a   1.000
_cell.length_b   1.000
_cell.length_c   1.000
_cell.angle_alpha   90.00
_cell.angle_beta   90.00
_cell.angle_gamma   90.00
#
_symmetry.space_group_name_H-M   'P 1'
#
loop_
_entity.id
_entity.type
_entity.pdbx_description
1 polymer ?
#
loop_
_entity_poly.entity_id
_entity_poly.type
_entity_poly.pdbx_seq_one_letter_code
_entity_poly.pdbx_strand_id
1 'polypeptide(L)'
;MSGRYTGTTDLALTPHGRRQATSLVPLLERLLAGQDCLVFSSPRRRASATAALALPGWSVTVDPLVAEYDYGDYEGMTVRQIRLEAPGWDIWRDGCPHGESTQTVGARADAFLAAHALHGSETLVVVTHGHFSRILAARALGLPAESGRLLASTTASIAVIEDYHGERCIGRWNVDPELLGDGGGQTESAENTWPTGQRSKERL
;
A
#
# COMPACT_ATOMS: atom_id res chain seq x y z
N MET A 1 17.53 4.86 4.81
CA MET A 1 16.52 5.07 5.89
C MET A 1 17.17 4.85 7.23
N SER A 2 16.70 5.49 8.30
CA SER A 2 17.27 5.35 9.66
C SER A 2 16.95 4.00 10.33
N GLY A 3 16.04 3.20 9.76
CA GLY A 3 15.61 1.92 10.32
C GLY A 3 14.80 2.04 11.62
N ARG A 4 14.29 3.25 11.90
CA ARG A 4 13.48 3.56 13.08
C ARG A 4 12.00 3.42 12.74
N TYR A 5 11.24 2.93 13.71
CA TYR A 5 9.78 2.98 13.68
C TYR A 5 9.32 4.44 13.72
N THR A 6 8.44 4.84 12.81
CA THR A 6 7.92 6.22 12.71
C THR A 6 6.44 6.16 12.38
N GLY A 7 5.62 6.19 13.42
CA GLY A 7 4.18 6.10 13.36
C GLY A 7 3.60 7.50 13.46
N THR A 8 3.43 7.95 14.70
CA THR A 8 2.78 9.21 15.06
C THR A 8 3.69 10.43 14.87
N THR A 9 5.02 10.27 14.96
CA THR A 9 5.94 11.39 14.74
C THR A 9 5.78 11.97 13.35
N ASP A 10 5.49 13.27 13.29
CA ASP A 10 5.09 13.94 12.06
C ASP A 10 6.28 14.54 11.30
N LEU A 11 7.09 13.65 10.73
CA LEU A 11 8.28 14.01 9.96
C LEU A 11 7.92 14.52 8.55
N ALA A 12 8.69 15.50 8.08
CA ALA A 12 8.68 15.93 6.69
C ALA A 12 9.43 14.94 5.78
N LEU A 13 9.10 14.93 4.49
CA LEU A 13 9.91 14.26 3.49
C LEU A 13 11.32 14.85 3.44
N THR A 14 12.31 13.97 3.33
CA THR A 14 13.69 14.36 3.00
C THR A 14 13.77 14.84 1.54
N PRO A 15 14.85 15.53 1.12
CA PRO A 15 15.05 15.86 -0.29
C PRO A 15 15.02 14.65 -1.22
N HIS A 16 15.55 13.50 -0.77
CA HIS A 16 15.47 12.25 -1.52
C HIS A 16 14.05 11.70 -1.58
N GLY A 17 13.32 11.69 -0.45
CA GLY A 17 11.92 11.25 -0.42
C GLY A 17 11.00 12.11 -1.29
N ARG A 18 11.29 13.41 -1.43
CA ARG A 18 10.56 14.27 -2.39
C ARG A 18 10.80 13.84 -3.84
N ARG A 19 12.04 13.53 -4.22
CA ARG A 19 12.35 13.01 -5.56
C ARG A 19 11.65 11.68 -5.83
N GLN A 20 11.65 10.78 -4.86
CA GLN A 20 10.93 9.50 -4.92
C GLN A 20 9.42 9.70 -5.07
N ALA A 21 8.83 10.65 -4.35
CA ALA A 21 7.40 10.94 -4.51
C ALA A 21 7.08 11.47 -5.91
N THR A 22 7.92 12.36 -6.46
CA THR A 22 7.74 12.88 -7.82
C THR A 22 7.95 11.83 -8.91
N SER A 23 8.84 10.84 -8.71
CA SER A 23 9.07 9.78 -9.70
C SER A 23 7.88 8.82 -9.86
N LEU A 24 6.91 8.85 -8.93
CA LEU A 24 5.67 8.07 -9.04
C LEU A 24 4.72 8.58 -10.12
N VAL A 25 4.81 9.86 -10.51
CA VAL A 25 3.83 10.54 -11.37
C VAL A 25 3.57 9.78 -12.68
N PRO A 26 4.59 9.44 -13.51
CA PRO A 26 4.34 8.81 -14.81
C PRO A 26 3.69 7.44 -14.68
N LEU A 27 4.02 6.70 -13.62
CA LEU A 27 3.43 5.38 -13.38
C LEU A 27 1.99 5.50 -12.89
N LEU A 28 1.70 6.43 -11.99
CA LEU A 28 0.34 6.68 -11.51
C LEU A 28 -0.57 7.21 -12.62
N GLU A 29 -0.08 8.10 -13.48
CA GLU A 29 -0.84 8.57 -14.66
C GLU A 29 -1.24 7.40 -15.57
N ARG A 30 -0.34 6.44 -15.79
CA ARG A 30 -0.63 5.24 -16.59
C ARG A 30 -1.61 4.29 -15.91
N LEU A 31 -1.45 4.06 -14.61
CA LEU A 31 -2.30 3.15 -13.84
C LEU A 31 -3.73 3.69 -13.67
N LEU A 32 -3.87 5.01 -13.53
CA LEU A 32 -5.15 5.67 -13.26
C LEU A 32 -5.80 6.24 -14.55
N ALA A 33 -5.20 6.00 -15.72
CA ALA A 33 -5.71 6.49 -17.00
C ALA A 33 -7.15 5.99 -17.24
N GLY A 34 -8.09 6.93 -17.39
CA GLY A 34 -9.51 6.64 -17.63
C GLY A 34 -10.24 6.02 -16.45
N GLN A 35 -9.67 6.05 -15.24
CA GLN A 35 -10.31 5.58 -14.02
C GLN A 35 -10.93 6.75 -13.24
N ASP A 36 -12.17 6.58 -12.77
CA ASP A 36 -12.71 7.42 -11.71
C ASP A 36 -12.09 6.97 -10.38
N CYS A 37 -11.41 7.88 -9.69
CA CYS A 37 -10.68 7.54 -8.47
C CYS A 37 -11.09 8.38 -7.27
N LEU A 38 -11.15 7.72 -6.11
CA LEU A 38 -11.19 8.38 -4.80
C LEU A 38 -9.80 8.30 -4.18
N VAL A 39 -9.21 9.46 -3.91
CA VAL A 39 -7.83 9.54 -3.40
C VAL A 39 -7.84 9.89 -1.91
N PHE A 40 -7.21 9.04 -1.12
CA PHE A 40 -7.05 9.18 0.32
C PHE A 40 -5.58 9.32 0.71
N SER A 41 -5.31 10.13 1.72
CA SER A 41 -3.99 10.21 2.32
C SER A 41 -4.09 10.16 3.83
N SER A 42 -3.07 9.58 4.46
CA SER A 42 -2.93 9.68 5.91
C SER A 42 -2.73 11.14 6.34
N PRO A 43 -3.08 11.50 7.59
CA PRO A 43 -2.88 12.85 8.12
C PRO A 43 -1.40 13.22 8.36
N ARG A 44 -0.46 12.29 8.26
CA ARG A 44 0.97 12.60 8.43
C ARG A 44 1.49 13.43 7.26
N ARG A 45 2.25 14.49 7.55
CA ARG A 45 2.82 15.43 6.58
C ARG A 45 3.61 14.74 5.47
N ARG A 46 4.37 13.68 5.79
CA ARG A 46 5.08 12.89 4.78
C ARG A 46 4.13 12.25 3.75
N ALA A 47 2.98 11.72 4.19
CA ALA A 47 2.01 11.08 3.30
C ALA A 47 1.28 12.13 2.47
N SER A 48 0.82 13.22 3.10
CA SER A 48 0.13 14.31 2.38
C SER A 48 1.06 15.00 1.37
N ALA A 49 2.34 15.19 1.72
CA ALA A 49 3.34 15.71 0.79
C ALA A 49 3.63 14.74 -0.37
N THR A 50 3.66 13.43 -0.11
CA THR A 50 3.76 12.43 -1.18
C THR A 50 2.55 12.50 -2.10
N ALA A 51 1.33 12.56 -1.56
CA ALA A 51 0.11 12.66 -2.35
C ALA A 51 0.13 13.91 -3.26
N ALA A 52 0.49 15.06 -2.71
CA ALA A 52 0.59 16.32 -3.46
C ALA A 52 1.64 16.28 -4.59
N LEU A 53 2.74 15.54 -4.41
CA LEU A 53 3.81 15.42 -5.40
C LEU A 53 3.52 14.34 -6.45
N ALA A 54 2.87 13.25 -6.06
CA ALA A 54 2.68 12.05 -6.87
C ALA A 54 1.36 12.04 -7.66
N LEU A 55 0.35 12.79 -7.19
CA LEU A 55 -1.00 12.84 -7.78
C LEU A 55 -1.41 14.28 -8.09
N PRO A 56 -0.64 15.01 -8.92
CA PRO A 56 -0.99 16.39 -9.27
C PRO A 56 -2.38 16.45 -9.94
N GLY A 57 -3.20 17.41 -9.50
CA GLY A 57 -4.55 17.62 -10.04
C GLY A 57 -5.64 16.76 -9.41
N TRP A 58 -5.31 15.76 -8.59
CA TRP A 58 -6.29 14.97 -7.86
C TRP A 58 -6.75 15.66 -6.57
N SER A 59 -8.04 15.56 -6.27
CA SER A 59 -8.58 15.96 -4.96
C SER A 59 -8.29 14.87 -3.93
N VAL A 60 -7.51 15.20 -2.90
CA VAL A 60 -7.07 14.25 -1.87
C VAL A 60 -7.85 14.47 -0.58
N THR A 61 -8.53 13.43 -0.11
CA THR A 61 -9.19 13.41 1.20
C THR A 61 -8.21 12.91 2.26
N VAL A 62 -8.06 13.66 3.35
CA VAL A 62 -7.29 13.19 4.51
C VAL A 62 -8.17 12.29 5.36
N ASP A 63 -7.76 11.03 5.54
CA ASP A 63 -8.49 10.04 6.33
C ASP A 63 -7.61 9.49 7.47
N PRO A 64 -7.98 9.71 8.75
CA PRO A 64 -7.26 9.15 9.89
C PRO A 64 -7.19 7.62 9.90
N LEU A 65 -8.12 6.93 9.23
CA LEU A 65 -8.13 5.46 9.19
C LEU A 65 -6.91 4.89 8.45
N VAL A 66 -6.30 5.65 7.54
CA VAL A 66 -5.12 5.21 6.79
C VAL A 66 -3.80 5.70 7.40
N ALA A 67 -3.82 6.09 8.68
CA ALA A 67 -2.63 6.40 9.46
C ALA A 67 -1.75 5.17 9.69
N GLU A 68 -0.45 5.42 9.84
CA GLU A 68 0.50 4.37 10.23
C GLU A 68 0.12 3.75 11.56
N TYR A 69 0.57 2.52 11.76
CA TYR A 69 0.64 1.85 13.05
C TYR A 69 1.17 2.79 14.15
N ASP A 70 0.45 2.89 15.28
CA ASP A 70 0.97 3.57 16.47
C ASP A 70 1.95 2.67 17.21
N TYR A 71 3.24 3.02 17.14
CA TYR A 71 4.29 2.23 17.75
C TYR A 71 4.45 2.50 19.26
N GLY A 72 3.66 3.39 19.86
CA GLY A 72 3.67 3.63 21.31
C GLY A 72 5.07 3.86 21.86
N ASP A 73 5.46 3.06 22.86
CA ASP A 73 6.77 3.12 23.50
C ASP A 73 7.94 2.86 22.53
N TYR A 74 7.68 2.20 21.40
CA TYR A 74 8.69 1.87 20.38
C TYR A 74 8.83 2.93 19.28
N GLU A 75 8.07 4.03 19.35
CA GLU A 75 8.21 5.16 18.44
C GLU A 75 9.66 5.69 18.42
N GLY A 76 10.23 5.84 17.24
CA GLY A 76 11.62 6.29 17.07
C GLY A 76 12.68 5.24 17.40
N MET A 77 12.33 4.06 17.91
CA MET A 77 13.31 2.99 18.18
C MET A 77 13.62 2.18 16.91
N THR A 78 14.78 1.53 16.89
CA THR A 78 15.12 0.50 15.88
C THR A 78 14.74 -0.88 16.40
N VAL A 79 14.51 -1.85 15.50
CA VAL A 79 14.26 -3.26 15.89
C VAL A 79 15.34 -3.81 16.82
N ARG A 80 16.61 -3.42 16.60
CA ARG A 80 17.72 -3.84 17.46
C ARG A 80 17.57 -3.32 18.89
N GLN A 81 17.17 -2.06 19.06
CA GLN A 81 16.97 -1.47 20.38
C GLN A 81 15.81 -2.15 21.11
N ILE A 82 14.68 -2.34 20.42
CA ILE A 82 13.51 -3.01 20.98
C ILE A 82 13.86 -4.42 21.46
N ARG A 83 14.62 -5.19 20.66
CA ARG A 83 15.01 -6.56 21.03
C ARG A 83 16.02 -6.65 22.17
N LEU A 84 16.70 -5.56 22.55
CA LEU A 84 17.51 -5.53 23.76
C LEU A 84 16.64 -5.48 25.02
N GLU A 85 15.50 -4.80 24.94
CA GLU A 85 14.55 -4.62 26.05
C GLU A 85 13.51 -5.76 26.09
N ALA A 86 13.10 -6.25 24.93
CA ALA A 86 12.15 -7.35 24.75
C ALA A 86 12.72 -8.41 23.80
N PRO A 87 13.56 -9.34 24.31
CA PRO A 87 14.12 -10.43 23.51
C PRO A 87 13.03 -11.27 22.84
N GLY A 88 13.19 -11.53 21.54
CA GLY A 88 12.23 -12.31 20.75
C GLY A 88 11.01 -11.51 20.24
N TRP A 89 10.93 -10.22 20.55
CA TRP A 89 9.83 -9.36 20.09
C TRP A 89 9.66 -9.40 18.57
N ASP A 90 8.39 -9.50 18.16
CA ASP A 90 7.92 -9.44 16.79
C ASP A 90 6.65 -8.58 16.72
N ILE A 91 6.67 -7.51 15.91
CA ILE A 91 5.54 -6.57 15.82
C ILE A 91 4.22 -7.24 15.43
N TRP A 92 4.27 -8.25 14.58
CA TRP A 92 3.06 -8.91 14.06
C TRP A 92 2.36 -9.70 15.15
N ARG A 93 3.14 -10.37 16.01
CA ARG A 93 2.64 -11.16 17.14
C ARG A 93 2.34 -10.30 18.38
N ASP A 94 3.27 -9.43 18.76
CA ASP A 94 3.27 -8.80 20.09
C ASP A 94 2.74 -7.36 20.08
N GLY A 95 2.71 -6.72 18.91
CA GLY A 95 2.35 -5.30 18.78
C GLY A 95 3.31 -4.36 19.50
N CYS A 96 2.80 -3.22 19.94
CA CYS A 96 3.60 -2.19 20.61
C CYS A 96 2.95 -1.76 21.94
N PRO A 97 3.69 -1.81 23.08
CA PRO A 97 3.21 -1.29 24.35
C PRO A 97 2.77 0.17 24.26
N HIS A 98 1.63 0.50 24.88
CA HIS A 98 0.98 1.82 24.81
C HIS A 98 0.72 2.35 23.40
N GLY A 99 0.80 1.48 22.39
CA GLY A 99 0.43 1.75 21.00
C GLY A 99 -0.63 0.76 20.54
N GLU A 100 -0.51 0.31 19.30
CA GLU A 100 -1.47 -0.63 18.71
C GLU A 100 -0.99 -2.08 18.73
N SER A 101 -1.95 -2.99 18.58
CA SER A 101 -1.69 -4.36 18.14
C SER A 101 -1.99 -4.50 16.65
N THR A 102 -1.49 -5.56 16.03
CA THR A 102 -1.73 -5.84 14.60
C THR A 102 -3.23 -6.01 14.32
N GLN A 103 -3.98 -6.55 15.28
CA GLN A 103 -5.43 -6.72 15.18
C GLN A 103 -6.16 -5.37 15.24
N THR A 104 -5.72 -4.44 16.09
CA THR A 104 -6.30 -3.08 16.13
C THR A 104 -6.09 -2.35 14.81
N VAL A 105 -4.89 -2.43 14.24
CA VAL A 105 -4.62 -1.84 12.91
C VAL A 105 -5.40 -2.55 11.81
N GLY A 106 -5.55 -3.88 11.90
CA GLY A 106 -6.39 -4.67 11.00
C GLY A 106 -7.87 -4.24 11.03
N ALA A 107 -8.43 -4.03 12.23
CA ALA A 107 -9.80 -3.55 12.38
C ALA A 107 -9.98 -2.13 11.82
N ARG A 108 -8.95 -1.26 11.94
CA ARG A 108 -8.95 0.06 11.30
C ARG A 108 -8.94 -0.03 9.77
N ALA A 109 -8.13 -0.94 9.21
CA ALA A 109 -8.13 -1.20 7.78
C ALA A 109 -9.49 -1.74 7.29
N ASP A 110 -10.12 -2.64 8.04
CA ASP A 110 -11.46 -3.13 7.74
C ASP A 110 -12.51 -2.01 7.75
N ALA A 111 -12.42 -1.09 8.72
CA ALA A 111 -13.32 0.06 8.79
C ALA A 111 -13.15 0.99 7.58
N PHE A 112 -11.92 1.24 7.14
CA PHE A 112 -11.64 2.01 5.92
C PHE A 112 -12.21 1.32 4.67
N LEU A 113 -11.96 0.02 4.52
CA LEU A 113 -12.49 -0.76 3.39
C LEU A 113 -14.01 -0.80 3.39
N ALA A 114 -14.65 -0.95 4.55
CA ALA A 114 -16.11 -0.93 4.66
C ALA A 114 -16.69 0.43 4.27
N ALA A 115 -16.04 1.53 4.68
CA ALA A 115 -16.51 2.89 4.40
C ALA A 115 -16.36 3.32 2.94
N HIS A 116 -15.41 2.75 2.19
CA HIS A 116 -15.06 3.26 0.85
C HIS A 116 -15.05 2.20 -0.25
N ALA A 117 -14.68 0.95 0.05
CA ALA A 117 -14.48 -0.09 -0.98
C ALA A 117 -15.74 -0.91 -1.32
N LEU A 118 -16.83 -0.70 -0.59
CA LEU A 118 -18.09 -1.42 -0.78
C LEU A 118 -19.15 -0.60 -1.54
N HIS A 119 -18.88 0.67 -1.82
CA HIS A 119 -19.92 1.63 -2.20
C HIS A 119 -19.93 2.03 -3.69
N GLY A 120 -18.97 1.59 -4.51
CA GLY A 120 -18.96 1.98 -5.91
C GLY A 120 -17.93 1.27 -6.78
N SER A 121 -17.90 1.67 -8.05
CA SER A 121 -16.99 1.17 -9.10
C SER A 121 -15.69 1.95 -9.18
N GLU A 122 -15.50 2.97 -8.34
CA GLU A 122 -14.33 3.83 -8.32
C GLU A 122 -13.07 3.10 -7.84
N THR A 123 -11.93 3.46 -8.43
CA THR A 123 -10.62 2.99 -7.97
C THR A 123 -10.22 3.76 -6.70
N LEU A 124 -9.87 3.04 -5.64
CA LEU A 124 -9.36 3.66 -4.41
C LEU A 124 -7.83 3.81 -4.48
N VAL A 125 -7.35 5.04 -4.35
CA VAL A 125 -5.91 5.34 -4.25
C VAL A 125 -5.60 5.77 -2.82
N VAL A 126 -4.72 5.03 -2.14
CA VAL A 126 -4.41 5.26 -0.72
C VAL A 126 -2.94 5.55 -0.51
N VAL A 127 -2.61 6.80 -0.16
CA VAL A 127 -1.25 7.23 0.20
C VAL A 127 -1.04 7.07 1.70
N THR A 128 -0.41 5.96 2.08
CA THR A 128 -0.21 5.55 3.49
C THR A 128 1.26 5.19 3.77
N HIS A 129 1.51 4.25 4.68
CA HIS A 129 2.81 3.96 5.28
C HIS A 129 3.15 2.47 5.22
N GLY A 130 4.34 2.15 5.71
CA GLY A 130 4.97 0.85 5.52
C GLY A 130 4.22 -0.30 6.18
N HIS A 131 3.82 -0.21 7.45
CA HIS A 131 3.08 -1.32 8.08
C HIS A 131 1.60 -1.29 7.72
N PHE A 132 0.98 -0.13 7.71
CA PHE A 132 -0.43 -0.01 7.37
C PHE A 132 -0.75 -0.51 5.95
N SER A 133 0.06 -0.19 4.93
CA SER A 133 -0.20 -0.66 3.55
C SER A 133 -0.23 -2.19 3.44
N ARG A 134 0.65 -2.86 4.18
CA ARG A 134 0.78 -4.33 4.21
C ARG A 134 -0.43 -4.98 4.89
N ILE A 135 -0.88 -4.38 5.98
CA ILE A 135 -2.08 -4.82 6.70
C ILE A 135 -3.31 -4.58 5.82
N LEU A 136 -3.46 -3.39 5.24
CA LEU A 136 -4.56 -3.03 4.36
C LEU A 136 -4.67 -4.02 3.18
N ALA A 137 -3.55 -4.36 2.55
CA ALA A 137 -3.52 -5.35 1.47
C ALA A 137 -3.97 -6.74 1.94
N ALA A 138 -3.45 -7.22 3.09
CA ALA A 138 -3.88 -8.50 3.65
C ALA A 138 -5.39 -8.53 3.92
N ARG A 139 -5.92 -7.45 4.52
CA ARG A 139 -7.36 -7.32 4.82
C ARG A 139 -8.21 -7.24 3.56
N ALA A 140 -7.76 -6.49 2.54
CA ALA A 140 -8.46 -6.40 1.25
C ALA A 140 -8.57 -7.76 0.55
N LEU A 141 -7.59 -8.65 0.75
CA LEU A 141 -7.56 -10.03 0.25
C LEU A 141 -8.31 -11.04 1.14
N GLY A 142 -8.98 -10.57 2.20
CA GLY A 142 -9.67 -11.45 3.15
C GLY A 142 -8.75 -12.24 4.10
N LEU A 143 -7.47 -11.90 4.16
CA LEU A 143 -6.48 -12.59 5.00
C LEU A 143 -6.38 -11.95 6.39
N PRO A 144 -5.93 -12.70 7.43
CA PRO A 144 -5.60 -12.11 8.73
C PRO A 144 -4.57 -10.98 8.61
N ALA A 145 -4.68 -9.95 9.45
CA ALA A 145 -3.82 -8.75 9.40
C ALA A 145 -2.32 -9.08 9.49
N GLU A 146 -1.97 -10.10 10.26
CA GLU A 146 -0.62 -10.61 10.46
C GLU A 146 0.00 -11.19 9.17
N SER A 147 -0.83 -11.50 8.16
CA SER A 147 -0.36 -11.91 6.83
C SER A 147 0.38 -10.78 6.11
N GLY A 148 0.18 -9.53 6.53
CA GLY A 148 0.98 -8.39 6.08
C GLY A 148 2.49 -8.59 6.28
N ARG A 149 2.91 -9.47 7.20
CA ARG A 149 4.32 -9.85 7.39
C ARG A 149 4.97 -10.43 6.13
N LEU A 150 4.19 -11.00 5.21
CA LEU A 150 4.66 -11.62 3.97
C LEU A 150 4.83 -10.61 2.82
N LEU A 151 4.33 -9.39 3.00
CA LEU A 151 4.20 -8.40 1.95
C LEU A 151 5.20 -7.25 2.18
N ALA A 152 6.42 -7.32 1.66
CA ALA A 152 7.41 -6.25 1.90
C ALA A 152 7.02 -4.93 1.19
N SER A 153 7.24 -3.78 1.83
CA SER A 153 6.97 -2.46 1.24
C SER A 153 8.20 -1.55 1.39
N THR A 154 8.72 -1.05 0.27
CA THR A 154 9.73 0.01 0.24
C THR A 154 9.06 1.38 0.22
N THR A 155 9.86 2.44 0.42
CA THR A 155 9.34 3.81 0.34
C THR A 155 8.99 4.17 -1.09
N ALA A 156 7.88 4.88 -1.28
CA ALA A 156 7.42 5.31 -2.59
C ALA A 156 7.26 4.15 -3.60
N SER A 157 6.86 2.97 -3.12
CA SER A 157 6.44 1.89 -4.00
C SER A 157 4.92 1.84 -4.14
N ILE A 158 4.47 1.21 -5.23
CA ILE A 158 3.06 1.03 -5.54
C ILE A 158 2.69 -0.45 -5.38
N ALA A 159 1.51 -0.69 -4.80
CA ALA A 159 0.83 -1.97 -4.81
C ALA A 159 -0.57 -1.80 -5.38
N VAL A 160 -1.03 -2.79 -6.13
CA VAL A 160 -2.36 -2.80 -6.76
C VAL A 160 -3.05 -4.11 -6.39
N ILE A 161 -4.20 -3.97 -5.73
CA ILE A 161 -5.16 -5.06 -5.53
C ILE A 161 -6.20 -4.95 -6.63
N GLU A 162 -6.37 -6.01 -7.41
CA GLU A 162 -7.26 -6.06 -8.57
C GLU A 162 -8.40 -7.05 -8.30
N ASP A 163 -9.49 -6.94 -9.05
CA ASP A 163 -10.49 -8.00 -9.17
C ASP A 163 -10.12 -8.89 -10.35
N TYR A 164 -9.97 -10.19 -10.10
CA TYR A 164 -9.75 -11.19 -11.13
C TYR A 164 -10.84 -12.25 -11.05
N HIS A 165 -11.87 -12.09 -11.90
CA HIS A 165 -13.04 -12.96 -11.97
C HIS A 165 -13.87 -13.02 -10.67
N GLY A 166 -14.03 -11.86 -10.01
CA GLY A 166 -14.79 -11.74 -8.76
C GLY A 166 -13.98 -12.02 -7.50
N GLU A 167 -12.67 -12.31 -7.65
CA GLU A 167 -11.76 -12.55 -6.55
C GLU A 167 -10.71 -11.44 -6.48
N ARG A 168 -10.52 -10.89 -5.28
CA ARG A 168 -9.48 -9.88 -5.05
C ARG A 168 -8.11 -10.54 -5.04
N CYS A 169 -7.19 -10.03 -5.83
CA CYS A 169 -5.83 -10.56 -5.93
C CYS A 169 -4.78 -9.45 -6.00
N ILE A 170 -3.52 -9.79 -5.75
CA ILE A 170 -2.40 -8.87 -5.94
C ILE A 170 -2.06 -8.85 -7.42
N GLY A 171 -2.42 -7.77 -8.12
CA GLY A 171 -2.01 -7.55 -9.50
C GLY A 171 -0.56 -7.08 -9.58
N ARG A 172 -0.16 -6.14 -8.70
CA ARG A 172 1.20 -5.60 -8.62
C ARG A 172 1.59 -5.40 -7.15
N TRP A 173 2.86 -5.62 -6.82
CA TRP A 173 3.35 -5.43 -5.46
C TRP A 173 4.74 -4.81 -5.42
N ASN A 174 4.92 -3.82 -4.55
CA ASN A 174 6.19 -3.17 -4.29
C ASN A 174 6.90 -2.67 -5.55
N VAL A 175 6.13 -2.09 -6.48
CA VAL A 175 6.65 -1.52 -7.72
C VAL A 175 7.34 -0.21 -7.42
N ASP A 176 8.66 -0.17 -7.60
CA ASP A 176 9.50 1.01 -7.38
C ASP A 176 9.88 1.63 -8.74
N PRO A 177 9.37 2.84 -9.07
CA PRO A 177 9.70 3.50 -10.33
C PRO A 177 11.21 3.73 -10.54
N GLU A 178 12.00 3.87 -9.47
CA GLU A 178 13.45 4.08 -9.59
C GLU A 178 14.15 2.80 -10.08
N LEU A 179 13.57 1.61 -9.84
CA LEU A 179 14.07 0.33 -10.36
C LEU A 179 13.62 0.05 -11.81
N LEU A 180 12.65 0.82 -12.32
CA LEU A 180 12.09 0.67 -13.66
C LEU A 180 12.75 1.57 -14.73
N GLY A 181 13.90 2.19 -14.41
CA GLY A 181 14.53 3.27 -15.20
C GLY A 181 14.48 3.09 -16.73
N ASP A 182 14.32 4.21 -17.45
CA ASP A 182 14.20 4.41 -18.91
C ASP A 182 14.40 3.14 -19.74
N GLY A 183 13.39 2.26 -19.74
CA GLY A 183 13.31 1.10 -20.60
C GLY A 183 13.10 1.51 -22.06
N GLY A 184 14.11 2.12 -22.68
CA GLY A 184 14.24 2.30 -24.13
C GLY A 184 14.45 0.98 -24.88
N GLY A 185 13.86 -0.12 -24.38
CA GLY A 185 13.74 -1.38 -25.08
C GLY A 185 12.29 -1.50 -25.54
N GLN A 186 12.08 -1.33 -26.85
CA GLN A 186 10.84 -1.74 -27.49
C GLN A 186 10.53 -3.17 -27.07
N THR A 187 9.48 -3.36 -26.28
CA THR A 187 8.87 -4.67 -26.12
C THR A 187 7.93 -4.83 -27.30
N GLU A 188 8.38 -5.56 -28.32
CA GLU A 188 7.49 -6.09 -29.34
C GLU A 188 6.32 -6.79 -28.65
N SER A 189 5.11 -6.37 -28.99
CA SER A 189 3.88 -6.99 -28.55
C SER A 189 3.84 -8.43 -29.06
N ALA A 190 4.19 -9.39 -28.21
CA ALA A 190 3.78 -10.76 -28.41
C ALA A 190 2.25 -10.81 -28.24
N GLU A 191 1.53 -10.93 -29.35
CA GLU A 191 0.11 -11.26 -29.37
C GLU A 191 -0.09 -12.59 -28.63
N ASN A 192 -0.57 -12.52 -27.38
CA ASN A 192 -1.06 -13.69 -26.67
C ASN A 192 -2.38 -14.13 -27.30
N THR A 193 -2.29 -14.95 -28.34
CA THR A 193 -3.41 -15.76 -28.82
C THR A 193 -3.62 -16.92 -27.84
N TRP A 194 -4.57 -16.74 -26.92
CA TRP A 194 -5.10 -17.87 -26.15
C TRP A 194 -6.03 -18.70 -27.05
N PRO A 195 -5.92 -20.03 -27.07
CA PRO A 195 -6.78 -20.87 -27.88
C PRO A 195 -8.21 -20.83 -27.31
N THR A 196 -9.15 -20.35 -28.12
CA THR A 196 -10.59 -20.43 -27.85
C THR A 196 -11.00 -21.90 -27.84
N GLY A 197 -11.10 -22.48 -26.65
CA GLY A 197 -11.70 -23.78 -26.43
C GLY A 197 -13.12 -23.82 -26.97
N GLN A 198 -13.30 -24.54 -28.07
CA GLN A 198 -14.55 -24.77 -28.76
C GLN A 198 -15.47 -25.59 -27.84
N ARG A 199 -16.57 -24.98 -27.38
CA ARG A 199 -17.64 -25.72 -26.68
C ARG A 199 -18.34 -26.63 -27.69
N SER A 200 -18.14 -27.94 -27.58
CA SER A 200 -18.99 -28.92 -28.24
C SER A 200 -20.33 -29.02 -27.49
N LYS A 201 -21.41 -28.74 -28.22
CA LYS A 201 -22.77 -29.15 -27.86
C LYS A 201 -22.99 -30.53 -28.45
N GLU A 202 -23.25 -31.53 -27.62
CA GLU A 202 -23.91 -32.81 -27.96
C GLU A 202 -24.30 -33.44 -26.61
N ARG A 203 -25.56 -33.29 -26.14
CA ARG A 203 -26.65 -34.26 -26.30
C ARG A 203 -26.19 -35.72 -26.22
N LEU A 204 -26.36 -36.32 -25.04
CA LEU A 204 -27.36 -37.37 -24.75
C LEU A 204 -27.64 -37.39 -23.24
#